data_AF-A0A842LS42-F1
#
_entry.id   AF-A0A842LS42-F1
#
_cell.length_a   1.000
_cell.length_b   1.000
_cell.length_c   1.000
_cell.angle_alpha   90.00
_cell.angle_beta   90.00
_cell.angle_gamma   90.00
#
_symmetry.space_group_name_H-M   'P 1'
#
loop_
_entity.id
_entity.type
_entity.pdbx_description
1 polymer ?
#
loop_
_entity_poly.entity_id
_entity_poly.type
_entity_poly.pdbx_seq_one_letter_code
_entity_poly.pdbx_strand_id
1 'polypeptide(L)'
;MEETGIKDVIIREKKPVMGTCAGMVLLADETDYEQPLLGLIDMKVKRNAFGRQRDSFEDEIDILGRKFHGIFIRAPAVLEVGEGVEVLSELDDMIIAVKDGCNLALAFHPELGEDTGLHEYFIKEVLNCVE
;
A
#
# COMPACT_ATOMS: atom_id res chain seq x y z
N MET A 1 10.50 6.14 -14.59
CA MET A 1 11.28 5.52 -13.50
C MET A 1 12.60 4.97 -14.00
N GLU A 2 12.63 4.33 -15.19
CA GLU A 2 13.88 3.85 -15.80
C GLU A 2 14.82 5.01 -16.19
N GLU A 3 14.28 6.10 -16.75
CA GLU A 3 15.08 7.27 -17.14
C GLU A 3 15.77 7.99 -15.97
N THR A 4 15.28 7.83 -14.74
CA THR A 4 15.83 8.50 -13.55
C THR A 4 16.71 7.58 -12.69
N GLY A 5 16.74 6.28 -12.97
CA GLY A 5 17.45 5.27 -12.15
C GLY A 5 16.84 5.03 -10.77
N ILE A 6 15.71 5.66 -10.43
CA ILE A 6 15.13 5.59 -9.08
C ILE A 6 14.67 4.17 -8.71
N LYS A 7 14.15 3.41 -9.69
CA LYS A 7 13.75 2.01 -9.51
C LYS A 7 14.96 1.16 -9.10
N ASP A 8 16.08 1.36 -9.77
CA ASP A 8 17.32 0.63 -9.48
C ASP A 8 17.86 0.96 -8.09
N VAL A 9 17.81 2.23 -7.68
CA VAL A 9 18.25 2.62 -6.32
C VAL A 9 17.36 1.98 -5.26
N ILE A 10 16.03 2.04 -5.43
CA ILE A 10 15.08 1.45 -4.47
C ILE A 10 15.34 -0.06 -4.32
N ILE A 11 15.44 -0.78 -5.45
CA ILE A 11 15.61 -2.23 -5.45
C ILE A 11 16.99 -2.63 -4.93
N ARG A 12 18.07 -2.02 -5.45
CA ARG A 12 19.45 -2.42 -5.12
C ARG A 12 19.85 -2.04 -3.70
N GLU A 13 19.42 -0.88 -3.22
CA GLU A 13 19.72 -0.44 -1.85
C GLU A 13 18.64 -0.88 -0.85
N LYS A 14 17.64 -1.65 -1.29
CA LYS A 14 16.54 -2.15 -0.46
C LYS A 14 15.90 -1.03 0.37
N LYS A 15 15.66 0.12 -0.25
CA LYS A 15 15.05 1.26 0.45
C LYS A 15 13.62 0.89 0.82
N PRO A 16 13.21 1.04 2.10
CA PRO A 16 11.82 0.86 2.49
C PRO A 16 10.92 1.82 1.69
N VAL A 17 9.77 1.32 1.20
CA VAL A 17 8.80 2.12 0.45
C VAL A 17 7.41 2.03 1.06
N MET A 18 6.77 3.19 1.23
CA MET A 18 5.35 3.30 1.56
C MET A 18 4.59 3.75 0.32
N GLY A 19 3.72 2.88 -0.21
CA GLY A 19 2.87 3.17 -1.36
C GLY A 19 1.42 3.41 -0.93
N THR A 20 0.91 4.62 -1.14
CA THR A 20 -0.51 4.97 -0.87
C THR A 20 -1.30 5.06 -2.16
N CYS A 21 -2.51 4.50 -2.19
CA CYS A 21 -3.42 4.48 -3.34
C CYS A 21 -2.71 4.01 -4.63
N ALA A 22 -2.41 4.90 -5.59
CA ALA A 22 -1.67 4.55 -6.80
C ALA A 22 -0.27 3.96 -6.49
N GLY A 23 0.35 4.37 -5.38
CA GLY A 23 1.58 3.80 -4.87
C GLY A 23 1.44 2.32 -4.52
N MET A 24 0.33 1.89 -3.90
CA MET A 24 0.07 0.46 -3.66
C MET A 24 0.06 -0.31 -4.99
N VAL A 25 -0.60 0.22 -6.03
CA VAL A 25 -0.61 -0.43 -7.34
C VAL A 25 0.80 -0.56 -7.90
N LEU A 26 1.64 0.47 -7.78
CA LEU A 26 3.02 0.43 -8.25
C LEU A 26 3.90 -0.59 -7.50
N LEU A 27 3.63 -0.87 -6.23
CA LEU A 27 4.40 -1.83 -5.43
C LEU A 27 4.09 -3.30 -5.76
N ALA A 28 2.93 -3.59 -6.35
CA ALA A 28 2.48 -4.93 -6.68
C ALA A 28 3.35 -5.62 -7.75
N ASP A 29 3.28 -6.94 -7.80
CA ASP A 29 3.82 -7.76 -8.89
C ASP A 29 2.87 -7.82 -10.09
N GLU A 30 1.56 -7.81 -9.84
CA GLU A 30 0.54 -7.87 -10.88
C GLU A 30 -0.58 -6.86 -10.63
N THR A 31 -1.14 -6.31 -11.71
CA THR A 31 -2.39 -5.55 -11.66
C THR A 31 -3.29 -5.87 -12.85
N ASP A 32 -4.56 -5.46 -12.78
CA ASP A 32 -5.59 -5.71 -13.80
C ASP A 32 -5.41 -4.91 -15.11
N TYR A 33 -4.28 -4.22 -15.25
CA TYR A 33 -3.90 -3.43 -16.43
C TYR A 33 -2.42 -3.64 -16.75
N GLU A 34 -2.06 -3.68 -18.04
CA GLU A 34 -0.66 -3.66 -18.45
C GLU A 34 -0.05 -2.28 -18.19
N GLN A 35 0.83 -2.20 -17.20
CA GLN A 35 1.60 -1.00 -16.87
C GLN A 35 2.92 -1.38 -16.18
N PRO A 36 3.93 -0.49 -16.18
CA PRO A 36 5.15 -0.71 -15.41
C PRO A 36 4.88 -0.74 -13.91
N LEU A 37 5.40 -1.77 -13.24
CA LEU A 37 5.35 -1.96 -11.79
C LEU A 37 6.76 -2.00 -11.20
N LEU A 38 6.84 -1.82 -9.88
CA LEU A 38 8.08 -1.97 -9.13
C LEU A 38 8.31 -3.42 -8.70
N GLY A 39 7.25 -4.18 -8.41
CA GLY A 39 7.34 -5.57 -7.95
C GLY A 39 8.13 -5.69 -6.65
N LEU A 40 7.73 -4.91 -5.64
CA LEU A 40 8.38 -4.86 -4.32
C LEU A 40 7.61 -5.61 -3.24
N ILE A 41 6.37 -6.00 -3.53
CA ILE A 41 5.48 -6.77 -2.66
C ILE A 41 4.84 -7.84 -3.54
N ASP A 42 4.96 -9.11 -3.12
CA ASP A 42 4.30 -10.25 -3.77
C ASP A 42 2.79 -10.19 -3.57
N MET A 43 2.13 -9.42 -4.43
CA MET A 43 0.69 -9.20 -4.37
C MET A 43 0.11 -8.88 -5.75
N LYS A 44 -1.17 -9.21 -5.90
CA LYS A 44 -1.99 -8.84 -7.06
C LYS A 44 -2.98 -7.75 -6.69
N VAL A 45 -3.00 -6.65 -7.43
CA VAL A 45 -3.82 -5.47 -7.11
C VAL A 45 -4.84 -5.17 -8.21
N LYS A 46 -6.10 -4.98 -7.82
CA LYS A 46 -7.15 -4.47 -8.70
C LYS A 46 -7.32 -2.97 -8.53
N ARG A 47 -7.28 -2.21 -9.62
CA ARG A 47 -7.52 -0.77 -9.60
C ARG A 47 -9.01 -0.47 -9.41
N ASN A 48 -9.33 0.61 -8.69
CA ASN A 48 -10.70 1.10 -8.47
C ASN A 48 -11.65 -0.03 -8.01
N ALA A 49 -11.21 -0.83 -7.04
CA ALA A 49 -11.84 -2.10 -6.69
C ALA A 49 -13.26 -1.96 -6.10
N PHE A 50 -13.53 -0.82 -5.44
CA PHE A 50 -14.79 -0.52 -4.76
C PHE A 50 -15.92 -0.09 -5.71
N GLY A 51 -15.64 0.04 -7.01
CA GLY A 51 -16.62 0.35 -8.04
C GLY A 51 -17.04 1.82 -8.10
N ARG A 52 -17.73 2.19 -9.19
CA ARG A 52 -18.01 3.60 -9.56
C ARG A 52 -18.86 4.38 -8.55
N GLN A 53 -19.72 3.70 -7.80
CA GLN A 53 -20.58 4.37 -6.81
C GLN A 53 -19.81 4.76 -5.54
N ARG A 54 -18.71 4.05 -5.25
CA ARG A 54 -17.77 4.32 -4.16
C ARG A 54 -16.43 4.82 -4.72
N ASP A 55 -16.49 5.68 -5.73
CA ASP A 55 -15.30 6.28 -6.33
C ASP A 55 -14.59 7.23 -5.34
N SER A 56 -15.29 7.77 -4.35
CA SER A 56 -14.70 8.41 -3.18
C SER A 56 -15.56 8.15 -1.96
N PHE A 57 -14.96 7.68 -0.87
CA PHE A 57 -15.66 7.50 0.40
C PHE A 57 -14.66 7.52 1.56
N GLU A 58 -15.20 7.62 2.76
CA GLU A 58 -14.45 7.57 4.00
C GLU A 58 -15.05 6.47 4.89
N ASP A 59 -14.21 5.73 5.59
CA ASP A 59 -14.66 4.67 6.49
C ASP A 59 -13.70 4.52 7.68
N GLU A 60 -14.20 3.95 8.78
CA GLU A 60 -13.38 3.64 9.94
C GLU A 60 -12.83 2.21 9.81
N ILE A 61 -11.51 2.08 9.73
CA ILE A 61 -10.83 0.79 9.52
C ILE A 61 -10.07 0.37 10.78
N ASP A 62 -10.01 -0.93 11.02
CA ASP A 62 -9.14 -1.52 12.03
C ASP A 62 -7.76 -1.79 11.43
N ILE A 63 -6.72 -1.14 11.96
CA ILE A 63 -5.34 -1.31 11.50
C ILE A 63 -4.39 -1.14 12.68
N LEU A 64 -3.38 -2.00 12.79
CA LEU A 64 -2.41 -2.00 13.90
C LEU A 64 -3.06 -2.00 15.30
N GLY A 65 -4.19 -2.70 15.45
CA GLY A 65 -4.91 -2.82 16.72
C GLY A 65 -5.66 -1.56 17.17
N ARG A 66 -5.89 -0.59 16.28
CA ARG A 66 -6.69 0.61 16.56
C ARG A 66 -7.59 0.98 15.38
N LYS A 67 -8.57 1.84 15.67
CA LYS A 67 -9.36 2.51 14.63
C LYS A 67 -8.53 3.60 13.95
N PHE A 68 -8.70 3.71 12.64
CA PHE A 68 -8.12 4.75 11.80
C PHE A 68 -9.17 5.25 10.80
N HIS A 69 -9.17 6.55 10.53
CA HIS A 69 -10.08 7.15 9.55
C HIS A 69 -9.49 7.04 8.14
N GLY A 70 -9.97 6.07 7.35
CA GLY A 70 -9.49 5.81 6.01
C GLY A 70 -10.21 6.66 4.96
N ILE A 71 -9.45 7.40 4.16
CA ILE A 71 -9.95 8.22 3.05
C ILE A 71 -9.64 7.50 1.73
N PHE A 72 -10.66 7.03 1.03
CA PHE A 72 -10.54 6.22 -0.17
C PHE A 72 -10.95 7.04 -1.39
N ILE A 73 -10.03 7.23 -2.34
CA ILE A 73 -10.30 7.94 -3.59
C ILE A 73 -9.90 7.01 -4.74
N ARG A 74 -10.90 6.45 -5.40
CA ARG A 74 -10.78 5.44 -6.47
C ARG A 74 -9.85 4.32 -6.03
N ALA A 75 -10.05 3.86 -4.82
CA ALA A 75 -9.09 3.03 -4.12
C ALA A 75 -8.88 1.69 -4.84
N PRO A 76 -7.62 1.23 -4.95
CA PRO A 76 -7.34 -0.15 -5.32
C PRO A 76 -7.67 -1.11 -4.16
N ALA A 77 -7.61 -2.41 -4.43
CA ALA A 77 -7.58 -3.43 -3.38
C ALA A 77 -6.65 -4.57 -3.78
N VAL A 78 -6.08 -5.25 -2.79
CA VAL A 78 -5.28 -6.45 -3.02
C VAL A 78 -6.23 -7.65 -3.19
N LEU A 79 -6.05 -8.40 -4.26
CA LEU A 79 -6.81 -9.61 -4.58
C LEU A 79 -6.16 -10.86 -3.98
N GLU A 80 -4.83 -10.91 -4.05
CA GLU A 80 -4.03 -12.07 -3.64
C GLU A 80 -2.71 -11.56 -3.06
N VAL A 81 -2.21 -12.27 -2.05
CA VAL A 81 -0.92 -12.02 -1.41
C VAL A 81 -0.08 -13.29 -1.44
N GLY A 82 1.23 -13.13 -1.63
CA GLY A 82 2.21 -14.19 -1.59
C GLY A 82 2.60 -14.61 -0.17
N GLU A 83 3.56 -15.55 -0.09
CA GLU A 83 4.08 -16.03 1.18
C GLU A 83 4.93 -14.94 1.87
N GLY A 84 4.64 -14.68 3.15
CA GLY A 84 5.39 -13.70 3.96
C GLY A 84 4.82 -12.29 3.95
N VAL A 85 3.84 -11.99 3.08
CA VAL A 85 3.10 -10.73 3.10
C VAL A 85 2.10 -10.73 4.26
N GLU A 86 2.23 -9.73 5.14
CA GLU A 86 1.36 -9.53 6.30
C GLU A 86 0.16 -8.64 5.91
N VAL A 87 -1.06 -9.15 6.09
CA VAL A 87 -2.29 -8.36 5.95
C VAL A 87 -2.52 -7.55 7.22
N LEU A 88 -2.52 -6.23 7.09
CA LEU A 88 -2.66 -5.31 8.23
C LEU A 88 -4.09 -4.82 8.44
N SER A 89 -4.92 -4.80 7.37
CA SER A 89 -6.29 -4.31 7.42
C SER A 89 -7.11 -4.78 6.22
N GLU A 90 -8.40 -5.01 6.46
CA GLU A 90 -9.41 -5.41 5.48
C GLU A 90 -10.66 -4.53 5.63
N LEU A 91 -11.37 -4.30 4.52
CA LEU A 91 -12.65 -3.60 4.48
C LEU A 91 -13.54 -4.25 3.42
N ASP A 92 -14.77 -4.63 3.78
CA ASP A 92 -15.71 -5.33 2.88
C ASP A 92 -15.09 -6.56 2.17
N ASP A 93 -14.39 -7.41 2.95
CA ASP A 93 -13.64 -8.59 2.46
C ASP A 93 -12.51 -8.27 1.45
N MET A 94 -12.12 -7.00 1.32
CA MET A 94 -11.00 -6.56 0.49
C MET A 94 -9.81 -6.17 1.37
N ILE A 95 -8.62 -6.66 0.99
CA ILE A 95 -7.38 -6.28 1.64
C ILE A 95 -7.00 -4.85 1.22
N ILE A 96 -6.88 -3.96 2.21
CA ILE A 96 -6.63 -2.52 2.00
C ILE A 96 -5.30 -2.03 2.59
N ALA A 97 -4.63 -2.86 3.38
CA ALA A 97 -3.29 -2.57 3.87
C ALA A 97 -2.48 -3.86 4.02
N VAL A 98 -1.26 -3.86 3.47
CA VAL A 98 -0.32 -4.97 3.59
C VAL A 98 1.09 -4.47 3.88
N LYS A 99 1.88 -5.34 4.49
CA LYS A 99 3.31 -5.14 4.73
C LYS A 99 4.09 -6.34 4.23
N ASP A 100 5.21 -6.08 3.57
CA ASP A 100 6.19 -7.11 3.17
C ASP A 100 7.59 -6.61 3.50
N GLY A 101 8.22 -7.26 4.49
CA GLY A 101 9.47 -6.79 5.08
C GLY A 101 9.34 -5.34 5.56
N CYS A 102 9.97 -4.42 4.85
CA CYS A 102 10.01 -2.98 5.16
C CYS A 102 9.09 -2.16 4.25
N ASN A 103 8.40 -2.80 3.31
CA ASN A 103 7.50 -2.14 2.38
C ASN A 103 6.08 -2.15 2.94
N LEU A 104 5.39 -1.03 2.78
CA LEU A 104 4.03 -0.84 3.26
C LEU A 104 3.17 -0.38 2.08
N ALA A 105 2.04 -1.04 1.84
CA ALA A 105 1.09 -0.62 0.83
C ALA A 105 -0.28 -0.36 1.45
N LEU A 106 -0.86 0.80 1.16
CA LEU A 106 -2.16 1.24 1.66
C LEU A 106 -3.08 1.63 0.49
N ALA A 107 -4.31 1.14 0.49
CA ALA A 107 -5.31 1.46 -0.53
C ALA A 107 -5.90 2.87 -0.37
N PHE A 108 -5.78 3.44 0.83
CA PHE A 108 -6.31 4.73 1.22
C PHE A 108 -5.22 5.79 1.36
N HIS A 109 -5.65 7.02 1.65
CA HIS A 109 -4.82 8.21 1.75
C HIS A 109 -4.64 8.66 3.21
N PRO A 110 -3.68 8.09 3.97
CA PRO A 110 -3.42 8.53 5.34
C PRO A 110 -2.95 9.99 5.40
N GLU A 111 -2.42 10.54 4.31
CA GLU A 111 -1.94 11.91 4.22
C GLU A 111 -3.05 12.97 4.15
N LEU A 112 -4.29 12.54 3.87
CA LEU A 112 -5.44 13.44 3.80
C LEU A 112 -6.18 13.57 5.15
N GLY A 113 -5.85 12.71 6.13
CA GLY A 113 -6.38 12.76 7.48
C GLY A 113 -5.49 13.55 8.45
N GLU A 114 -5.97 13.73 9.68
CA GLU A 114 -5.20 14.40 10.75
C GLU A 114 -4.32 13.42 11.55
N ASP A 115 -4.56 12.12 11.45
CA ASP A 115 -3.86 11.07 12.22
C ASP A 115 -2.55 10.65 11.54
N THR A 116 -1.42 11.00 12.16
CA THR A 116 -0.07 10.67 11.68
C THR A 116 0.39 9.27 12.02
N GLY A 117 -0.40 8.46 12.73
CA GLY A 117 0.01 7.18 13.30
C GLY A 117 0.61 6.19 12.29
N LEU A 118 0.09 6.14 11.06
CA LEU A 118 0.63 5.26 10.00
C LEU A 118 1.96 5.76 9.43
N HIS A 119 2.15 7.08 9.32
CA HIS A 119 3.43 7.66 8.90
C HIS A 119 4.49 7.42 9.99
N GLU A 120 4.14 7.61 11.26
CA GLU A 120 5.02 7.32 12.39
C GLU A 120 5.37 5.83 12.47
N TYR A 121 4.39 4.95 12.23
CA TYR A 121 4.62 3.52 12.11
C TYR A 121 5.64 3.21 11.02
N PHE A 122 5.43 3.72 9.79
CA PHE A 122 6.35 3.48 8.69
C PHE A 122 7.77 3.99 8.98
N ILE A 123 7.91 5.17 9.60
CA ILE A 123 9.23 5.70 9.99
C ILE A 123 9.92 4.77 11.01
N LYS A 124 9.17 4.21 11.97
CA LYS A 124 9.73 3.23 12.93
C LYS A 124 10.17 1.95 12.23
N GLU A 125 9.37 1.43 11.29
CA GLU A 125 9.75 0.27 10.48
C GLU A 125 11.00 0.54 9.65
N VAL A 126 11.13 1.73 9.06
CA VAL A 126 12.36 2.15 8.36
C VAL A 126 13.57 2.03 9.29
N LEU A 127 13.48 2.50 10.53
CA LEU A 127 14.61 2.41 11.48
C LEU A 127 15.00 0.96 11.79
N ASN A 128 14.04 0.05 11.85
CA ASN A 128 14.29 -1.38 12.08
C ASN A 128 14.94 -2.10 10.88
N CYS A 129 14.92 -1.47 9.70
CA CYS A 129 15.37 -2.06 8.45
C CYS A 129 16.74 -1.58 7.97
N VAL A 130 17.32 -0.60 8.66
CA VAL A 130 18.57 0.08 8.26
C VAL A 130 19.72 -0.24 9.24
N GLU A 131 19.55 -1.22 10.14
CA GLU A 131 20.63 -1.79 10.95
C GLU A 131 21.51 -2.79 10.18
#